data_AF-A0A3N5GCN3-F1
#
_entry.id   AF-A0A3N5GCN3-F1
#
_cell.length_a   1.000
_cell.length_b   1.000
_cell.length_c   1.000
_cell.angle_alpha   90.00
_cell.angle_beta   90.00
_cell.angle_gamma   90.00
#
_symmetry.space_group_name_H-M   'P 1'
#
loop_
_entity.id
_entity.type
_entity.pdbx_description
1 polymer ?
#
loop_
_entity_poly.entity_id
_entity_poly.type
_entity_poly.pdbx_seq_one_letter_code
_entity_poly.pdbx_strand_id
1 'polypeptide(L)'
;MLRIVTDSTADMPLEWQKEYDIQVIPINIQFGEKTYLQGVDLDNEGFYRMVDETHKIPKTSQPSPHQFSELYKKVAQTGDTILSIHVTGKLSGTYASAVAAGRELTGTFNVIPFDSATGSVALGFMCRAARLLDRAGKSVEEIVEHLETMRKTGYLVLALDTLEYARMSGRVGTLQAALASILNVKPIVVLKDGVLNMTEKVRTRKGSLDRLLAMIKEKVGDRAVIIAIVHA
;
A
#
# COMPACT_ATOMS: atom_id res chain seq x y z
N MET A 1 -5.64 -23.51 -8.56
CA MET A 1 -4.40 -22.71 -8.75
C MET A 1 -4.44 -21.50 -7.82
N LEU A 2 -3.28 -20.92 -7.48
CA LEU A 2 -3.21 -19.70 -6.67
C LEU A 2 -3.16 -18.45 -7.57
N ARG A 3 -4.06 -17.50 -7.30
CA ARG A 3 -4.06 -16.15 -7.87
C ARG A 3 -3.65 -15.15 -6.81
N ILE A 4 -2.81 -14.18 -7.19
CA ILE A 4 -2.38 -13.11 -6.29
C ILE A 4 -3.02 -11.82 -6.78
N VAL A 5 -3.81 -11.21 -5.90
CA VAL A 5 -4.46 -9.92 -6.15
C VAL A 5 -3.92 -8.91 -5.15
N THR A 6 -3.69 -7.69 -5.60
CA THR A 6 -3.37 -6.53 -4.75
C THR A 6 -4.05 -5.29 -5.28
N ASP A 7 -3.84 -4.14 -4.63
CA ASP A 7 -4.36 -2.86 -5.07
C ASP A 7 -3.24 -1.91 -5.54
N SER A 8 -3.61 -0.86 -6.28
CA SER A 8 -2.65 0.04 -6.92
C SER A 8 -1.79 0.85 -5.94
N THR A 9 -2.03 0.77 -4.62
CA THR A 9 -1.12 1.37 -3.63
C THR A 9 0.13 0.52 -3.38
N ALA A 10 0.29 -0.62 -4.06
CA ALA A 10 1.46 -1.48 -3.92
C ALA A 10 2.77 -0.86 -4.43
N ASP A 11 2.70 0.23 -5.21
CA ASP A 11 3.83 0.99 -5.77
C ASP A 11 4.99 0.12 -6.29
N MET A 12 4.65 -1.04 -6.84
CA MET A 12 5.62 -1.98 -7.38
C MET A 12 6.01 -1.60 -8.81
N PRO A 13 7.21 -1.97 -9.29
CA PRO A 13 7.56 -1.84 -10.70
C PRO A 13 6.51 -2.48 -11.60
N LEU A 14 6.17 -1.83 -12.72
CA LEU A 14 5.09 -2.28 -13.60
C LEU A 14 5.35 -3.68 -14.17
N GLU A 15 6.61 -3.98 -14.45
CA GLU A 15 7.06 -5.29 -14.94
C GLU A 15 6.73 -6.44 -13.99
N TRP A 16 6.61 -6.17 -12.67
CA TRP A 16 6.30 -7.21 -11.68
C TRP A 16 4.90 -7.77 -11.83
N GLN A 17 3.94 -6.98 -12.33
CA GLN A 17 2.59 -7.48 -12.59
C GLN A 17 2.62 -8.66 -13.56
N LYS A 18 3.42 -8.55 -14.63
CA LYS A 18 3.58 -9.60 -15.62
C LYS A 18 4.53 -10.71 -15.14
N GLU A 19 5.68 -10.34 -14.58
CA GLU A 19 6.72 -11.29 -14.16
C GLU A 19 6.22 -12.24 -13.07
N TYR A 20 5.44 -11.72 -12.12
CA TYR A 20 4.92 -12.47 -10.97
C TYR A 20 3.42 -12.79 -11.08
N ASP A 21 2.78 -12.52 -12.22
CA ASP A 21 1.34 -12.72 -12.42
C ASP A 21 0.53 -12.17 -11.22
N ILE A 22 0.70 -10.87 -10.97
CA ILE A 22 0.03 -10.13 -9.90
C ILE A 22 -1.07 -9.28 -10.53
N GLN A 23 -2.29 -9.50 -10.09
CA GLN A 23 -3.47 -8.79 -10.56
C GLN A 23 -3.70 -7.56 -9.67
N VAL A 24 -3.82 -6.37 -10.26
CA VAL A 24 -3.93 -5.12 -9.51
C VAL A 24 -5.32 -4.52 -9.67
N ILE A 25 -6.00 -4.26 -8.56
CA ILE A 25 -7.23 -3.47 -8.54
C ILE A 25 -6.88 -1.97 -8.38
N PRO A 26 -7.32 -1.09 -9.29
CA PRO A 26 -7.01 0.33 -9.18
C PRO A 26 -7.81 1.01 -8.06
N ILE A 27 -7.13 1.84 -7.27
CA ILE A 27 -7.76 2.82 -6.36
C ILE A 27 -8.40 3.93 -7.18
N ASN A 28 -9.53 4.45 -6.70
CA ASN A 28 -10.21 5.57 -7.32
C ASN A 28 -9.59 6.90 -6.85
N ILE A 29 -9.24 7.78 -7.79
CA ILE A 29 -8.78 9.14 -7.58
C ILE A 29 -9.89 10.09 -8.02
N GLN A 30 -10.46 10.84 -7.08
CA GLN A 30 -11.49 11.83 -7.35
C GLN A 30 -10.88 13.23 -7.46
N PHE A 31 -11.12 13.86 -8.61
CA PHE A 31 -10.67 15.22 -8.92
C PHE A 31 -11.86 16.08 -9.35
N GLY A 32 -12.33 16.94 -8.45
CA GLY A 32 -13.61 17.65 -8.65
C GLY A 32 -14.76 16.66 -8.77
N GLU A 33 -15.47 16.68 -9.89
CA GLU A 33 -16.59 15.78 -10.19
C GLU A 33 -16.17 14.52 -10.96
N LYS A 34 -14.91 14.43 -11.40
CA LYS A 34 -14.40 13.28 -12.16
C LYS A 34 -13.71 12.28 -11.23
N THR A 35 -13.83 11.01 -11.58
CA THR A 35 -13.13 9.91 -10.93
C THR A 35 -12.25 9.21 -11.96
N TYR A 36 -11.01 8.94 -11.58
CA TYR A 36 -9.98 8.27 -12.37
C TYR A 36 -9.55 6.99 -11.66
N LEU A 37 -9.27 5.94 -12.41
CA LEU A 37 -8.64 4.72 -11.92
C LEU A 37 -7.11 4.89 -11.93
N GLN A 38 -6.47 4.80 -10.76
CA GLN A 38 -5.02 4.96 -10.63
C GLN A 38 -4.28 3.92 -11.47
N GLY A 39 -3.32 4.38 -12.28
CA GLY A 39 -2.51 3.53 -13.17
C GLY A 39 -3.26 3.02 -14.40
N VAL A 40 -4.52 3.41 -14.58
CA VAL A 40 -5.34 3.07 -15.76
C VAL A 40 -5.74 4.33 -16.50
N ASP A 41 -6.47 5.24 -15.84
CA ASP A 41 -6.90 6.51 -16.41
C ASP A 41 -5.90 7.65 -16.11
N LEU A 42 -5.10 7.48 -15.04
CA LEU A 42 -4.18 8.50 -14.54
C LEU A 42 -2.91 7.85 -13.99
N ASP A 43 -1.78 8.15 -14.60
CA ASP A 43 -0.45 7.75 -14.13
C ASP A 43 0.11 8.75 -13.10
N ASN A 44 1.27 8.43 -12.52
CA ASN A 44 1.88 9.27 -11.48
C ASN A 44 2.28 10.65 -12.01
N GLU A 45 2.87 10.73 -13.21
CA GLU A 45 3.27 12.02 -13.79
C GLU A 45 2.06 12.90 -14.11
N GLY A 46 1.02 12.33 -14.69
CA GLY A 46 -0.25 13.01 -14.94
C GLY A 46 -0.92 13.47 -13.65
N PHE A 47 -0.87 12.65 -12.60
CA PHE A 47 -1.37 13.03 -11.27
C PHE A 47 -0.67 14.27 -10.72
N TYR A 48 0.66 14.27 -10.64
CA TYR A 48 1.40 15.41 -10.07
C TYR A 48 1.23 16.67 -10.91
N ARG A 49 1.29 16.55 -12.24
CA ARG A 49 1.01 17.66 -13.16
C ARG A 49 -0.37 18.27 -12.93
N MET A 50 -1.39 17.43 -12.79
CA MET A 50 -2.76 17.89 -12.53
C MET A 50 -2.89 18.62 -11.18
N VAL A 51 -2.22 18.13 -10.13
CA VAL A 51 -2.18 18.81 -8.82
C VAL A 51 -1.46 20.16 -8.92
N ASP A 52 -0.33 20.21 -9.61
CA ASP A 52 0.47 21.42 -9.78
C ASP A 52 -0.25 22.48 -10.61
N GLU A 53 -0.87 22.10 -11.72
CA GLU A 53 -1.56 23.03 -12.63
C GLU A 53 -2.84 23.62 -12.04
N THR A 54 -3.58 22.83 -11.26
CA THR A 54 -4.90 23.23 -10.78
C THR A 54 -4.89 23.69 -9.33
N HIS A 55 -3.82 23.40 -8.58
CA HIS A 55 -3.72 23.55 -7.13
C HIS A 55 -4.88 22.91 -6.34
N LYS A 56 -5.61 21.99 -6.98
CA LYS A 56 -6.68 21.23 -6.34
C LYS A 56 -6.12 19.91 -5.82
N ILE A 57 -6.56 19.54 -4.64
CA ILE A 57 -6.09 18.33 -3.98
C ILE A 57 -7.10 17.21 -4.23
N PRO A 58 -6.65 16.07 -4.80
CA PRO A 58 -7.51 14.94 -5.06
C PRO A 58 -8.00 14.32 -3.76
N LYS A 59 -9.16 13.69 -3.84
CA LYS A 59 -9.60 12.70 -2.84
C LYS A 59 -9.37 11.31 -3.41
N THR A 60 -9.31 10.32 -2.53
CA THR A 60 -9.27 8.92 -2.94
C THR A 60 -10.40 8.16 -2.27
N SER A 61 -10.92 7.16 -2.98
CA SER A 61 -11.82 6.16 -2.42
C SER A 61 -11.33 4.76 -2.76
N GLN A 62 -11.59 3.83 -1.86
CA GLN A 62 -11.28 2.42 -2.06
C GLN A 62 -12.08 1.85 -3.24
N PRO A 63 -11.61 0.75 -3.87
CA PRO A 63 -12.43 -0.04 -4.76
C PRO A 63 -13.63 -0.61 -3.99
N SER A 64 -14.77 -0.70 -4.65
CA SER A 64 -15.98 -1.28 -4.07
C SER A 64 -15.89 -2.82 -3.99
N PRO A 65 -16.65 -3.47 -3.10
CA PRO A 65 -16.79 -4.93 -3.09
C PRO A 65 -17.19 -5.49 -4.46
N HIS A 66 -18.07 -4.81 -5.19
CA HIS A 66 -18.48 -5.24 -6.53
C HIS A 66 -17.32 -5.25 -7.53
N GLN A 67 -16.46 -4.22 -7.52
CA GLN A 67 -15.26 -4.18 -8.37
C GLN A 67 -14.31 -5.34 -8.05
N PHE A 68 -14.16 -5.69 -6.77
CA PHE A 68 -13.41 -6.88 -6.36
C PHE A 68 -14.05 -8.17 -6.86
N SER A 69 -15.37 -8.34 -6.69
CA SER A 69 -16.09 -9.53 -7.14
C SER A 69 -15.93 -9.75 -8.65
N GLU A 70 -16.02 -8.69 -9.45
CA GLU A 70 -15.81 -8.75 -10.90
C GLU A 70 -14.36 -9.06 -11.27
N LEU A 71 -13.39 -8.47 -10.57
CA LEU A 71 -11.98 -8.80 -10.78
C LEU A 71 -11.70 -10.27 -10.47
N TYR A 72 -12.18 -10.79 -9.34
CA TYR A 72 -11.99 -12.19 -8.95
C TYR A 72 -12.57 -13.15 -9.98
N LYS A 73 -13.80 -12.91 -10.47
CA LYS A 73 -14.42 -13.70 -11.55
C LYS A 73 -13.61 -13.66 -12.86
N LYS A 74 -12.95 -12.54 -13.14
CA LYS A 74 -12.13 -12.38 -14.35
C LYS A 74 -10.80 -13.14 -14.27
N VAL A 75 -10.19 -13.21 -13.08
CA VAL A 75 -8.81 -13.71 -12.93
C VAL A 75 -8.72 -15.16 -12.42
N ALA A 76 -9.82 -15.72 -11.92
CA ALA A 76 -9.86 -17.06 -11.33
C ALA A 76 -10.88 -17.98 -12.00
N GLN A 77 -10.63 -19.29 -11.95
CA GLN A 77 -11.59 -20.33 -12.33
C GLN A 77 -12.24 -20.94 -11.08
N THR A 78 -13.44 -21.52 -11.22
CA THR A 78 -14.13 -22.16 -10.08
C THR A 78 -13.21 -23.15 -9.37
N GLY A 79 -13.10 -23.03 -8.05
CA GLY A 79 -12.21 -23.84 -7.22
C GLY A 79 -10.78 -23.28 -7.07
N ASP A 80 -10.40 -22.22 -7.77
CA ASP A 80 -9.13 -21.53 -7.53
C ASP A 80 -9.09 -20.85 -6.15
N THR A 81 -7.88 -20.67 -5.64
CA THR A 81 -7.61 -19.88 -4.45
C THR A 81 -7.11 -18.50 -4.86
N ILE A 82 -7.63 -17.44 -4.24
CA ILE A 82 -7.23 -16.06 -4.47
C ILE A 82 -6.64 -15.51 -3.18
N LEU A 83 -5.33 -15.29 -3.14
CA LEU A 83 -4.68 -14.57 -2.05
C LEU A 83 -4.71 -13.07 -2.38
N SER A 84 -5.53 -12.32 -1.65
CA SER A 84 -5.80 -10.91 -1.94
C SER A 84 -5.16 -10.00 -0.90
N ILE A 85 -3.97 -9.50 -1.21
CA ILE A 85 -3.04 -8.80 -0.30
C ILE A 85 -3.20 -7.30 -0.47
N HIS A 86 -3.61 -6.59 0.58
CA HIS A 86 -4.01 -5.18 0.47
C HIS A 86 -3.33 -4.25 1.44
N VAL A 87 -3.34 -2.97 1.10
CA VAL A 87 -2.96 -1.87 1.98
C VAL A 87 -3.66 -1.97 3.33
N THR A 88 -2.97 -1.49 4.37
CA THR A 88 -3.43 -1.52 5.76
C THR A 88 -4.90 -1.13 5.90
N GLY A 89 -5.67 -2.01 6.53
CA GLY A 89 -7.10 -1.78 6.80
C GLY A 89 -7.35 -0.57 7.72
N LYS A 90 -6.30 -0.07 8.40
CA LYS A 90 -6.39 1.10 9.29
C LYS A 90 -6.33 2.44 8.56
N LEU A 91 -5.84 2.48 7.31
CA LEU A 91 -5.76 3.71 6.51
C LEU A 91 -6.70 3.70 5.28
N SER A 92 -7.20 2.52 4.90
CA SER A 92 -8.11 2.34 3.78
C SER A 92 -9.14 1.25 4.04
N GLY A 93 -10.34 1.42 3.48
CA GLY A 93 -11.37 0.38 3.43
C GLY A 93 -11.11 -0.71 2.39
N THR A 94 -10.02 -0.66 1.62
CA THR A 94 -9.70 -1.62 0.55
C THR A 94 -9.73 -3.07 1.02
N TYR A 95 -9.06 -3.37 2.15
CA TYR A 95 -9.10 -4.71 2.75
C TYR A 95 -10.52 -5.16 3.10
N ALA A 96 -11.34 -4.27 3.68
CA ALA A 96 -12.73 -4.58 4.01
C ALA A 96 -13.59 -4.86 2.76
N SER A 97 -13.35 -4.13 1.66
CA SER A 97 -14.00 -4.40 0.37
C SER A 97 -13.62 -5.78 -0.18
N ALA A 98 -12.34 -6.17 -0.11
CA ALA A 98 -11.88 -7.49 -0.50
C ALA A 98 -12.51 -8.61 0.34
N VAL A 99 -12.66 -8.39 1.66
CA VAL A 99 -13.34 -9.32 2.56
C VAL A 99 -14.81 -9.49 2.19
N ALA A 100 -15.52 -8.38 1.92
CA ALA A 100 -16.92 -8.43 1.52
C ALA A 100 -17.13 -9.20 0.21
N ALA A 101 -16.30 -8.94 -0.80
CA ALA A 101 -16.31 -9.65 -2.07
C ALA A 101 -15.98 -11.16 -1.91
N GLY A 102 -15.01 -11.48 -1.05
CA GLY A 102 -14.67 -12.87 -0.75
C GLY A 102 -15.85 -13.64 -0.14
N ARG A 103 -16.61 -13.00 0.76
CA ARG A 103 -17.84 -13.60 1.33
C ARG A 103 -18.92 -13.83 0.29
N GLU A 104 -19.14 -12.86 -0.61
CA GLU A 104 -20.10 -12.97 -1.72
C GLU A 104 -19.81 -14.18 -2.61
N LEU A 105 -18.53 -14.49 -2.83
CA LEU A 105 -18.08 -15.54 -3.75
C LEU A 105 -17.76 -16.89 -3.08
N THR A 106 -18.18 -17.05 -1.83
CA THR A 106 -18.05 -18.32 -1.09
C THR A 106 -18.67 -19.47 -1.89
N GLY A 107 -17.94 -20.57 -2.02
CA GLY A 107 -18.37 -21.74 -2.80
C GLY A 107 -18.05 -21.67 -4.29
N THR A 108 -17.63 -20.51 -4.81
CA THR A 108 -17.09 -20.38 -6.18
C THR A 108 -15.56 -20.36 -6.17
N PHE A 109 -14.97 -19.54 -5.32
CA PHE A 109 -13.53 -19.42 -5.14
C PHE A 109 -13.18 -19.51 -3.65
N ASN A 110 -11.94 -19.91 -3.35
CA ASN A 110 -11.37 -19.76 -2.01
C ASN A 110 -10.64 -18.41 -1.92
N VAL A 111 -11.35 -17.35 -1.51
CA VAL A 111 -10.74 -16.02 -1.37
C VAL A 111 -10.16 -15.87 0.04
N ILE A 112 -8.87 -15.53 0.10
CA ILE A 112 -8.11 -15.27 1.32
C ILE A 112 -7.68 -13.79 1.29
N PRO A 113 -8.50 -12.88 1.84
CA PRO A 113 -8.10 -11.50 2.04
C PRO A 113 -7.00 -11.41 3.09
N PHE A 114 -5.97 -10.61 2.83
CA PHE A 114 -4.84 -10.41 3.72
C PHE A 114 -4.57 -8.91 3.94
N ASP A 115 -4.72 -8.47 5.19
CA ASP A 115 -4.32 -7.12 5.61
C ASP A 115 -2.80 -7.10 5.83
N SER A 116 -2.10 -6.39 4.94
CA SER A 116 -0.65 -6.28 4.98
C SER A 116 -0.13 -5.47 6.17
N ALA A 117 -1.00 -4.67 6.81
CA ALA A 117 -0.63 -3.62 7.77
C ALA A 117 0.49 -2.69 7.25
N THR A 118 0.69 -2.63 5.93
CA THR A 118 1.63 -1.73 5.26
C THR A 118 0.99 -1.05 4.04
N GLY A 119 1.77 -0.39 3.21
CA GLY A 119 1.39 0.14 1.91
C GLY A 119 2.64 0.41 1.08
N SER A 120 2.46 1.05 -0.09
CA SER A 120 3.55 1.34 -1.03
C SER A 120 4.35 0.09 -1.37
N VAL A 121 5.62 0.25 -1.77
CA VAL A 121 6.48 -0.84 -2.28
C VAL A 121 6.62 -2.03 -1.33
N ALA A 122 6.42 -1.84 -0.01
CA ALA A 122 6.41 -2.93 0.96
C ALA A 122 5.27 -3.92 0.68
N LEU A 123 4.10 -3.44 0.26
CA LEU A 123 2.99 -4.28 -0.20
C LEU A 123 3.37 -5.03 -1.49
N GLY A 124 4.06 -4.35 -2.43
CA GLY A 124 4.62 -4.98 -3.62
C GLY A 124 5.58 -6.13 -3.31
N PHE A 125 6.49 -5.96 -2.34
CA PHE A 125 7.39 -7.02 -1.89
C PHE A 125 6.64 -8.23 -1.31
N MET A 126 5.55 -8.01 -0.59
CA MET A 126 4.72 -9.10 -0.06
C MET A 126 4.07 -9.90 -1.20
N CYS A 127 3.57 -9.24 -2.24
CA CYS A 127 3.00 -9.90 -3.41
C CYS A 127 4.06 -10.72 -4.17
N ARG A 128 5.25 -10.15 -4.36
CA ARG A 128 6.39 -10.85 -4.97
C ARG A 128 6.79 -12.08 -4.15
N ALA A 129 6.91 -11.95 -2.83
CA ALA A 129 7.26 -13.07 -1.95
C ALA A 129 6.22 -14.20 -2.03
N ALA A 130 4.93 -13.86 -2.03
CA ALA A 130 3.85 -14.83 -2.20
C ALA A 130 3.99 -15.62 -3.51
N ARG A 131 4.27 -14.94 -4.64
CA ARG A 131 4.46 -15.64 -5.92
C ARG A 131 5.70 -16.54 -5.93
N LEU A 132 6.80 -16.07 -5.35
CA LEU A 132 8.05 -16.85 -5.30
C LEU A 132 7.86 -18.14 -4.49
N LEU A 133 7.13 -18.07 -3.37
CA LEU A 133 6.82 -19.24 -2.54
C LEU A 133 5.83 -20.20 -3.23
N ASP A 134 4.80 -19.67 -3.89
CA ASP A 134 3.89 -20.44 -4.73
C ASP A 134 4.64 -21.23 -5.82
N ARG A 135 5.54 -20.56 -6.55
CA ARG A 135 6.42 -21.21 -7.55
C ARG A 135 7.38 -22.23 -6.95
N ALA A 136 7.73 -22.09 -5.67
CA ALA A 136 8.53 -23.06 -4.93
C ALA A 136 7.69 -24.23 -4.38
N GLY A 137 6.39 -24.30 -4.69
CA GLY A 137 5.49 -25.39 -4.30
C GLY A 137 4.98 -25.29 -2.86
N LYS A 138 5.06 -24.12 -2.23
CA LYS A 138 4.54 -23.89 -0.88
C LYS A 138 3.02 -23.83 -0.86
N SER A 139 2.41 -24.33 0.22
CA SER A 139 0.97 -24.23 0.41
C SER A 139 0.56 -22.77 0.67
N VAL A 140 -0.73 -22.46 0.48
CA VAL A 140 -1.22 -21.09 0.71
C VAL A 140 -1.13 -20.71 2.19
N GLU A 141 -1.27 -21.68 3.10
CA GLU A 141 -1.10 -21.51 4.53
C GLU A 141 0.35 -21.13 4.89
N GLU A 142 1.33 -21.84 4.33
CA GLU A 142 2.76 -21.51 4.49
C GLU A 142 3.08 -20.10 3.94
N ILE A 143 2.47 -19.74 2.80
CA ILE A 143 2.62 -18.41 2.21
C ILE A 143 2.06 -17.35 3.16
N VAL A 144 0.84 -17.53 3.67
CA VAL A 144 0.20 -16.60 4.60
C VAL A 144 1.05 -16.43 5.86
N GLU A 145 1.56 -17.52 6.46
CA GLU A 145 2.45 -17.46 7.63
C GLU A 145 3.73 -16.65 7.34
N HIS A 146 4.30 -16.81 6.15
CA HIS A 146 5.45 -16.01 5.73
C HIS A 146 5.09 -14.53 5.62
N LEU A 147 3.94 -14.20 5.02
CA LEU A 147 3.46 -12.82 4.91
C LEU A 147 3.20 -12.20 6.29
N GLU A 148 2.70 -12.97 7.26
CA GLU A 148 2.57 -12.49 8.64
C GLU A 148 3.92 -12.16 9.28
N THR A 149 4.96 -12.93 8.96
CA THR A 149 6.33 -12.66 9.40
C THR A 149 6.88 -11.39 8.75
N MET A 150 6.65 -11.19 7.45
CA MET A 150 7.00 -9.95 6.75
C MET A 150 6.27 -8.75 7.36
N ARG A 151 4.97 -8.88 7.68
CA ARG A 151 4.18 -7.85 8.36
C ARG A 151 4.78 -7.43 9.71
N LYS A 152 5.30 -8.37 10.49
CA LYS A 152 5.91 -8.11 11.82
C LYS A 152 7.31 -7.49 11.73
N THR A 153 8.06 -7.81 10.67
CA THR A 153 9.48 -7.46 10.55
C THR A 153 9.74 -6.27 9.63
N GLY A 154 8.79 -5.94 8.76
CA GLY A 154 8.84 -4.79 7.86
C GLY A 154 9.03 -3.47 8.59
N TYR A 155 9.72 -2.54 7.92
CA TYR A 155 9.97 -1.21 8.45
C TYR A 155 9.79 -0.18 7.35
N LEU A 156 8.85 0.75 7.54
CA LEU A 156 8.55 1.82 6.60
C LEU A 156 8.68 3.15 7.35
N VAL A 157 9.57 4.00 6.84
CA VAL A 157 9.84 5.34 7.36
C VAL A 157 9.76 6.34 6.21
N LEU A 158 9.13 7.48 6.48
CA LEU A 158 8.85 8.54 5.53
C LEU A 158 9.44 9.85 6.04
N ALA A 159 10.15 10.56 5.17
CA ALA A 159 10.49 11.96 5.36
C ALA A 159 9.54 12.80 4.50
N LEU A 160 8.64 13.54 5.13
CA LEU A 160 7.61 14.31 4.43
C LEU A 160 8.04 15.77 4.28
N ASP A 161 7.63 16.40 3.18
CA ASP A 161 7.82 17.84 3.02
C ASP A 161 6.85 18.66 3.86
N THR A 162 5.62 18.15 4.03
CA THR A 162 4.53 18.73 4.82
C THR A 162 3.53 17.65 5.24
N LEU A 163 2.79 17.86 6.33
CA LEU A 163 1.65 17.01 6.72
C LEU A 163 0.33 17.41 6.04
N GLU A 164 0.32 18.48 5.24
CA GLU A 164 -0.91 19.05 4.71
C GLU A 164 -1.70 18.06 3.85
N TYR A 165 -1.04 17.30 2.98
CA TYR A 165 -1.70 16.27 2.15
C TYR A 165 -2.28 15.11 3.00
N ALA A 166 -1.59 14.71 4.06
CA ALA A 166 -2.11 13.73 5.01
C ALA A 166 -3.34 14.29 5.75
N ARG A 167 -3.32 15.58 6.10
CA ARG A 167 -4.45 16.29 6.73
C ARG A 167 -5.66 16.33 5.84
N MET A 168 -5.46 16.76 4.59
CA MET A 168 -6.54 16.94 3.63
C MET A 168 -7.16 15.62 3.18
N SER A 169 -6.36 14.54 3.10
CA SER A 169 -6.87 13.20 2.82
C SER A 169 -7.62 12.57 4.00
N GLY A 170 -7.59 13.16 5.20
CA GLY A 170 -8.20 12.62 6.41
C GLY A 170 -7.38 11.52 7.09
N ARG A 171 -6.22 11.13 6.53
CA ARG A 171 -5.35 10.10 7.11
C ARG A 171 -4.47 10.65 8.24
N VAL A 172 -4.47 11.98 8.45
CA VAL A 172 -3.81 12.65 9.58
C VAL A 172 -4.45 12.38 10.93
N GLY A 173 -5.66 11.80 11.03
CA GLY A 173 -6.25 11.46 12.33
C GLY A 173 -5.31 10.57 13.16
N THR A 174 -4.47 9.80 12.47
CA THR A 174 -3.38 9.00 13.05
C THR A 174 -2.18 9.83 13.54
N LEU A 175 -2.04 11.06 13.04
CA LEU A 175 -0.97 12.03 13.31
C LEU A 175 -1.49 13.28 14.04
N GLN A 176 -2.69 13.26 14.62
CA GLN A 176 -3.45 14.47 14.98
C GLN A 176 -2.77 15.34 16.06
N ALA A 177 -2.03 14.73 16.99
CA ALA A 177 -1.26 15.43 18.02
C ALA A 177 -0.12 16.30 17.43
N ALA A 178 0.25 16.08 16.17
CA ALA A 178 1.35 16.74 15.50
C ALA A 178 1.01 18.15 14.99
N LEU A 179 -0.24 18.38 14.55
CA LEU A 179 -0.60 19.49 13.66
C LEU A 179 -0.52 20.88 14.30
N ALA A 180 -0.68 21.01 15.61
CA ALA A 180 -0.72 22.30 16.29
C ALA A 180 0.64 23.03 16.36
N SER A 181 1.76 22.38 15.99
CA SER A 181 3.12 22.86 16.27
C SER A 181 4.14 22.68 15.11
N ILE A 182 3.69 22.61 13.85
CA ILE A 182 4.52 22.16 12.70
C ILE A 182 4.87 23.25 11.67
N LEU A 183 4.69 24.53 11.98
CA LEU A 183 5.28 25.56 11.11
C LEU A 183 6.81 25.39 11.01
N ASN A 184 7.31 25.28 9.77
CA ASN A 184 8.74 25.26 9.40
C ASN A 184 9.56 24.03 9.85
N VAL A 185 8.95 22.85 9.97
CA VAL A 185 9.69 21.59 10.21
C VAL A 185 9.28 20.50 9.20
N LYS A 186 10.21 19.58 8.94
CA LYS A 186 10.06 18.36 8.14
C LYS A 186 9.68 17.20 9.07
N PRO A 187 8.46 16.63 8.92
CA PRO A 187 8.03 15.48 9.70
C PRO A 187 8.77 14.20 9.27
N ILE A 188 9.12 13.38 10.26
CA ILE A 188 9.51 11.99 10.05
C ILE A 188 8.39 11.10 10.60
N VAL A 189 7.90 10.21 9.76
CA VAL A 189 6.75 9.35 10.06
C VAL A 189 7.16 7.90 9.90
N VAL A 190 6.79 7.04 10.85
CA VAL A 190 6.96 5.60 10.77
C VAL A 190 5.59 4.95 10.69
N LEU A 191 5.44 3.99 9.78
CA LEU A 191 4.27 3.12 9.77
C LEU A 191 4.52 1.98 10.75
N LYS A 192 3.70 1.89 11.79
CA LYS A 192 3.78 0.86 12.83
C LYS A 192 2.39 0.30 13.09
N ASP A 193 2.29 -1.03 13.09
CA ASP A 193 1.04 -1.75 13.30
C ASP A 193 -0.10 -1.25 12.37
N GLY A 194 0.24 -0.91 11.12
CA GLY A 194 -0.71 -0.38 10.14
C GLY A 194 -1.13 1.07 10.31
N VAL A 195 -0.55 1.82 11.26
CA VAL A 195 -0.89 3.22 11.56
C VAL A 195 0.33 4.12 11.35
N LEU A 196 0.12 5.30 10.77
CA LEU A 196 1.18 6.31 10.63
C LEU A 196 1.40 6.99 11.98
N ASN A 197 2.65 7.02 12.43
CA ASN A 197 3.05 7.66 13.67
C ASN A 197 4.14 8.69 13.38
N MET A 198 3.94 9.95 13.77
CA MET A 198 5.01 10.95 13.69
C MET A 198 6.00 10.66 14.82
N THR A 199 7.24 10.36 14.45
CA THR A 199 8.28 10.02 15.41
C THR A 199 9.14 11.23 15.75
N GLU A 200 9.51 12.02 14.74
CA GLU A 200 10.48 13.10 14.90
C GLU A 200 10.16 14.31 14.00
N LYS A 201 10.77 15.45 14.33
CA LYS A 201 10.68 16.70 13.58
C LYS A 201 12.09 17.25 13.38
N VAL A 202 12.44 17.57 12.14
CA VAL A 202 13.73 18.17 11.81
C VAL A 202 13.53 19.44 10.98
N ARG A 203 14.53 20.32 10.91
CA ARG A 203 14.34 21.65 10.27
C ARG A 203 14.51 21.66 8.76
N THR A 204 15.35 20.77 8.22
CA THR A 204 15.76 20.82 6.81
C THR A 204 15.54 19.50 6.12
N ARG A 205 15.36 19.54 4.79
CA ARG A 205 15.22 18.33 3.95
C ARG A 205 16.44 17.42 4.05
N LYS A 206 17.65 17.99 4.07
CA LYS A 206 18.88 17.23 4.29
C LYS A 206 18.85 16.51 5.64
N GLY A 207 18.49 17.23 6.71
CA GLY A 207 18.39 16.64 8.05
C GLY A 207 17.34 15.52 8.15
N SER A 208 16.23 15.59 7.40
CA SER A 208 15.23 14.51 7.40
C SER A 208 15.73 13.26 6.70
N LEU A 209 16.50 13.41 5.61
CA LEU A 209 17.10 12.27 4.92
C LEU A 209 18.21 11.64 5.77
N ASP A 210 19.09 12.45 6.36
CA ASP A 210 20.16 11.97 7.25
C ASP A 210 19.57 11.19 8.44
N ARG A 211 18.49 11.71 9.05
CA ARG A 211 17.82 11.02 10.16
C ARG A 211 17.10 9.76 9.71
N LEU A 212 16.41 9.77 8.57
CA LEU A 212 15.77 8.58 8.00
C LEU A 212 16.79 7.45 7.81
N LEU A 213 17.97 7.75 7.24
CA LEU A 213 19.05 6.78 7.07
C LEU A 213 19.58 6.26 8.41
N ALA A 214 19.74 7.13 9.41
CA ALA A 214 20.15 6.73 10.75
C ALA A 214 19.12 5.77 11.39
N MET A 215 17.82 6.07 11.29
CA MET A 215 16.75 5.20 11.80
C MET A 215 16.74 3.83 11.12
N ILE A 216 16.98 3.77 9.80
CA ILE A 216 17.11 2.49 9.09
C ILE A 216 18.32 1.72 9.64
N LYS A 217 19.48 2.36 9.76
CA LYS A 217 20.70 1.73 10.30
C LYS A 217 20.52 1.21 11.73
N GLU A 218 19.88 2.00 12.61
CA GLU A 218 19.52 1.60 13.97
C GLU A 218 18.61 0.37 13.98
N LYS A 219 17.64 0.30 13.06
CA LYS A 219 16.68 -0.81 12.97
C LYS A 219 17.31 -2.09 12.44
N VAL A 220 18.15 -2.00 11.39
CA VAL A 220 18.64 -3.18 10.67
C VAL A 220 20.02 -3.65 11.16
N GLY A 221 20.84 -2.75 11.70
CA GLY A 221 22.24 -3.04 12.06
C GLY A 221 23.05 -3.42 10.82
N ASP A 222 23.86 -4.48 10.95
CA ASP A 222 24.67 -5.04 9.85
C ASP A 222 23.96 -6.18 9.09
N ARG A 223 22.67 -6.40 9.35
CA ARG A 223 21.91 -7.46 8.68
C ARG A 223 21.72 -7.13 7.21
N ALA A 224 21.88 -8.13 6.35
CA ALA A 224 21.46 -8.03 4.96
C ALA A 224 19.93 -7.83 4.91
N VAL A 225 19.50 -6.76 4.24
CA VAL A 225 18.10 -6.39 4.10
C VAL A 225 17.79 -6.01 2.66
N ILE A 226 16.54 -6.20 2.26
CA ILE A 226 16.01 -5.65 1.01
C ILE A 226 15.51 -4.24 1.32
N ILE A 227 15.98 -3.26 0.55
CA ILE A 227 15.59 -1.85 0.68
C ILE A 227 14.96 -1.40 -0.63
N ALA A 228 13.86 -0.65 -0.52
CA ALA A 228 13.33 0.14 -1.62
C ALA A 228 13.18 1.58 -1.15
N ILE A 229 13.41 2.50 -2.09
CA ILE A 229 13.25 3.94 -1.89
C ILE A 229 12.13 4.38 -2.81
N VAL A 230 11.14 5.08 -2.25
CA VAL A 230 10.01 5.63 -2.98
C VAL A 230 10.03 7.14 -2.81
N HIS A 231 9.67 7.87 -3.87
CA HIS A 231 9.56 9.32 -3.85
C HIS A 231 8.30 9.78 -4.58
N ALA A 232 7.87 10.99 -4.22
CA ALA A 232 6.77 11.73 -4.77
C ALA A 232 7.30 13.10 -5.18
#